data_AF-A5DYJ1-F1
#
_entry.id   AF-A5DYJ1-F1
#
_cell.length_a   1.000
_cell.length_b   1.000
_cell.length_c   1.000
_cell.angle_alpha   90.00
_cell.angle_beta   90.00
_cell.angle_gamma   90.00
#
_symmetry.space_group_name_H-M   'P 1'
#
loop_
_entity.id
_entity.type
_entity.pdbx_description
1 polymer ?
#
loop_
_entity_poly.entity_id
_entity_poly.type
_entity_poly.pdbx_seq_one_letter_code
_entity_poly.pdbx_strand_id
1 'polypeptide(L)'
;MGKVVQLLTHPTELLAAIKFFGFRQSLHSSTSSQANSDELKRCYELLHLTSRSFAAVIEELHPELRDAIMIFYLVLRALDTVEDDMTIDPETKIPLLRHFDEKLDTKNWTFNGSGPNEKDRAVLVEFDVILKIYHELKPQYQEIIKDITYKMGNGMADYILDENFNLNGVGSVEDYDLYCHYVAGLVGEGLTKLMVLAKFSDKSLAEDKFVKSNSMGLFLQKTNIIRDYHEDLQDGRSFWPKDIWSKYTDSLPSFHKDASHEEKGLACINELVLNALGHVKHVLEFLSLVKDPSTFSFCAIPQVMAIATLAEVYNNPKVLHGVVKIRKGTTCKLILESRTFPGVVRIFRKYIQVINHKSSVRDPNYLKIGIKCGEIEQFCESLYPSLHALPKGAKLPEGRLTKALKSRKEIDESVQKIIDQENFNANFVFGFVAVLFIGLILFITGYKL
;
A
#
# COMPACT_ATOMS: atom_id res chain seq x y z
N MET A 1 19.15 12.31 -13.93
CA MET A 1 18.48 12.24 -15.25
C MET A 1 17.05 12.71 -15.10
N GLY A 2 16.55 13.56 -16.00
CA GLY A 2 15.16 14.04 -15.94
C GLY A 2 14.13 12.93 -16.13
N LYS A 3 12.91 13.11 -15.59
CA LYS A 3 11.80 12.12 -15.63
C LYS A 3 11.46 11.64 -17.05
N VAL A 4 11.63 12.49 -18.05
CA VAL A 4 11.36 12.18 -19.47
C VAL A 4 12.41 11.23 -20.05
N VAL A 5 13.69 11.47 -19.77
CA VAL A 5 14.79 10.61 -20.23
C VAL A 5 14.66 9.21 -19.64
N GLN A 6 14.26 9.10 -18.37
CA GLN A 6 14.04 7.82 -17.70
C GLN A 6 12.91 6.99 -18.34
N LEU A 7 11.83 7.63 -18.80
CA LEU A 7 10.76 6.92 -19.51
C LEU A 7 11.19 6.47 -20.91
N LEU A 8 11.98 7.29 -21.62
CA LEU A 8 12.49 6.94 -22.95
C LEU A 8 13.46 5.75 -22.92
N THR A 9 14.23 5.59 -21.84
CA THR A 9 15.11 4.41 -21.65
C THR A 9 14.37 3.15 -21.22
N HIS A 10 13.06 3.23 -20.93
CA HIS A 10 12.23 2.11 -20.52
C HIS A 10 10.93 2.05 -21.36
N PRO A 11 10.99 1.54 -22.60
CA PRO A 11 9.87 1.60 -23.56
C PRO A 11 8.55 1.00 -23.04
N THR A 12 8.62 -0.10 -22.27
CA THR A 12 7.42 -0.73 -21.70
C THR A 12 6.79 0.10 -20.57
N GLU A 13 7.61 0.88 -19.83
CA GLU A 13 7.15 1.79 -18.79
C GLU A 13 6.53 3.06 -19.40
N LEU A 14 7.11 3.59 -20.48
CA LEU A 14 6.53 4.69 -21.25
C LEU A 14 5.18 4.30 -21.83
N LEU A 15 5.08 3.12 -22.46
CA LEU A 15 3.83 2.61 -23.00
C LEU A 15 2.76 2.49 -21.90
N ALA A 16 3.13 1.98 -20.72
CA ALA A 16 2.23 1.89 -19.59
C ALA A 16 1.77 3.28 -19.09
N ALA A 17 2.66 4.27 -19.05
CA ALA A 17 2.29 5.63 -18.69
C ALA A 17 1.30 6.24 -19.68
N ILE A 18 1.53 6.09 -20.99
CA ILE A 18 0.62 6.61 -22.02
C ILE A 18 -0.75 5.91 -21.92
N LYS A 19 -0.78 4.58 -21.75
CA LYS A 19 -2.02 3.84 -21.54
C LYS A 19 -2.78 4.32 -20.30
N PHE A 20 -2.06 4.51 -19.20
CA PHE A 20 -2.65 4.97 -17.94
C PHE A 20 -3.26 6.37 -18.05
N PHE A 21 -2.56 7.34 -18.63
CA PHE A 21 -3.04 8.72 -18.71
C PHE A 21 -3.98 9.00 -19.90
N GLY A 22 -3.87 8.23 -20.99
CA GLY A 22 -4.58 8.52 -22.24
C GLY A 22 -5.74 7.60 -22.58
N PHE A 23 -5.78 6.39 -22.02
CA PHE A 23 -6.74 5.35 -22.47
C PHE A 23 -7.52 4.69 -21.35
N ARG A 24 -6.95 4.64 -20.14
CA ARG A 24 -7.60 4.05 -18.98
C ARG A 24 -8.85 4.84 -18.60
N GLN A 25 -9.97 4.14 -18.43
CA GLN A 25 -11.20 4.74 -17.92
C GLN A 25 -11.29 4.51 -16.41
N SER A 26 -11.66 5.57 -15.67
CA SER A 26 -12.02 5.42 -14.26
C SER A 26 -13.32 4.63 -14.14
N LEU A 27 -13.43 3.75 -13.14
CA LEU A 27 -14.66 2.99 -12.87
C LEU A 27 -15.80 3.89 -12.42
N HIS A 28 -15.47 4.95 -11.70
CA HIS A 28 -16.40 5.97 -11.23
C HIS A 28 -15.82 7.36 -11.51
N SER A 29 -16.67 8.32 -11.91
CA SER A 29 -16.25 9.72 -12.14
C SER A 29 -15.68 10.32 -10.85
N SER A 30 -14.58 11.09 -10.91
CA SER A 30 -13.99 11.70 -9.70
C SER A 30 -14.81 12.91 -9.24
N THR A 31 -15.05 13.00 -7.93
CA THR A 31 -15.97 13.99 -7.31
C THR A 31 -15.39 15.39 -7.22
N SER A 32 -14.12 15.66 -7.53
CA SER A 32 -13.61 17.04 -7.43
C SER A 32 -14.43 18.04 -8.28
N SER A 33 -15.11 17.54 -9.32
CA SER A 33 -16.06 18.28 -10.16
C SER A 33 -17.55 18.18 -9.74
N GLN A 34 -17.90 17.35 -8.75
CA GLN A 34 -19.27 17.04 -8.32
C GLN A 34 -19.51 17.23 -6.80
N ALA A 35 -18.54 17.76 -6.04
CA ALA A 35 -18.70 17.99 -4.61
C ALA A 35 -19.80 19.04 -4.35
N ASN A 36 -20.83 18.64 -3.61
CA ASN A 36 -22.05 19.43 -3.40
C ASN A 36 -21.90 20.53 -2.32
N SER A 37 -20.83 20.49 -1.52
CA SER A 37 -20.50 21.48 -0.48
C SER A 37 -19.04 21.92 -0.58
N ASP A 38 -18.75 23.13 -0.07
CA ASP A 38 -17.37 23.65 -0.03
C ASP A 38 -16.52 22.90 0.99
N GLU A 39 -17.13 22.38 2.06
CA GLU A 39 -16.45 21.51 3.02
C GLU A 39 -16.00 20.18 2.43
N LEU A 40 -16.83 19.55 1.58
CA LEU A 40 -16.44 18.31 0.92
C LEU A 40 -15.27 18.54 -0.03
N LYS A 41 -15.30 19.63 -0.82
CA LYS A 41 -14.16 20.03 -1.67
C LYS A 41 -12.90 20.21 -0.83
N ARG A 42 -13.01 20.92 0.30
CA ARG A 42 -11.89 21.16 1.18
C ARG A 42 -11.33 19.86 1.79
N CYS A 43 -12.17 18.89 2.14
CA CYS A 43 -11.71 17.58 2.58
C CYS A 43 -10.90 16.85 1.50
N TYR A 44 -11.34 16.89 0.24
CA TYR A 44 -10.53 16.34 -0.87
C TYR A 44 -9.22 17.12 -1.09
N GLU A 45 -9.21 18.44 -0.92
CA GLU A 45 -7.96 19.21 -0.95
C GLU A 45 -7.00 18.79 0.18
N LEU A 46 -7.50 18.64 1.40
CA LEU A 46 -6.73 18.13 2.54
C LEU A 46 -6.18 16.72 2.26
N LEU A 47 -6.96 15.87 1.59
CA LEU A 47 -6.52 14.55 1.16
C LEU A 47 -5.35 14.64 0.16
N HIS A 48 -5.43 15.54 -0.83
CA HIS A 48 -4.35 15.75 -1.80
C HIS A 48 -3.09 16.36 -1.19
N LEU A 49 -3.23 17.23 -0.19
CA LEU A 49 -2.13 17.84 0.55
C LEU A 49 -1.35 16.79 1.36
N THR A 50 -2.07 15.87 1.99
CA THR A 50 -1.48 14.86 2.89
C THR A 50 -0.99 13.61 2.15
N SER A 51 -1.67 13.16 1.09
CA SER A 51 -1.20 12.03 0.27
C SER A 51 -1.69 12.02 -1.18
N ARG A 52 -0.77 12.34 -2.10
CA ARG A 52 -1.00 12.23 -3.54
C ARG A 52 -1.26 10.81 -4.04
N SER A 53 -0.67 9.80 -3.39
CA SER A 53 -0.81 8.40 -3.82
C SER A 53 -2.13 7.79 -3.37
N PHE A 54 -2.54 8.05 -2.12
CA PHE A 54 -3.82 7.56 -1.61
C PHE A 54 -5.01 8.35 -2.18
N ALA A 55 -4.86 9.66 -2.40
CA ALA A 55 -5.92 10.49 -2.98
C ALA A 55 -6.44 9.93 -4.31
N ALA A 56 -5.52 9.59 -5.22
CA ALA A 56 -5.89 9.07 -6.54
C ALA A 56 -6.67 7.76 -6.49
N VAL A 57 -6.34 6.84 -5.56
CA VAL A 57 -7.06 5.56 -5.43
C VAL A 57 -8.36 5.69 -4.64
N ILE A 58 -8.45 6.64 -3.71
CA ILE A 58 -9.67 6.93 -2.96
C ILE A 58 -10.72 7.55 -3.87
N GLU A 59 -10.36 8.51 -4.72
CA GLU A 59 -11.31 9.18 -5.62
C GLU A 59 -11.96 8.25 -6.65
N GLU A 60 -11.36 7.09 -6.92
CA GLU A 60 -11.89 6.09 -7.87
C GLU A 60 -12.86 5.11 -7.22
N LEU A 61 -13.00 5.12 -5.88
CA LEU A 61 -13.93 4.26 -5.16
C LEU A 61 -15.38 4.52 -5.56
N HIS A 62 -16.21 3.50 -5.42
CA HIS A 62 -17.65 3.62 -5.53
C HIS A 62 -18.18 4.68 -4.55
N PRO A 63 -19.12 5.55 -4.97
CA PRO A 63 -19.62 6.67 -4.14
C PRO A 63 -20.05 6.27 -2.71
N GLU A 64 -20.67 5.09 -2.56
CA GLU A 64 -21.03 4.51 -1.24
C GLU A 64 -19.90 4.52 -0.20
N LEU A 65 -18.66 4.24 -0.60
CA LEU A 65 -17.51 4.15 0.31
C LEU A 65 -16.51 5.29 0.15
N ARG A 66 -16.58 6.04 -0.95
CA ARG A 66 -15.57 7.05 -1.30
C ARG A 66 -15.38 8.10 -0.22
N ASP A 67 -16.45 8.79 0.15
CA ASP A 67 -16.40 9.87 1.14
C ASP A 67 -16.13 9.32 2.54
N ALA A 68 -16.70 8.15 2.86
CA ALA A 68 -16.45 7.47 4.14
C ALA A 68 -14.98 7.09 4.33
N ILE A 69 -14.33 6.52 3.30
CA ILE A 69 -12.92 6.16 3.34
C ILE A 69 -12.02 7.41 3.30
N MET A 70 -12.42 8.45 2.57
CA MET A 70 -11.72 9.75 2.58
C MET A 70 -11.70 10.35 4.00
N ILE A 71 -12.85 10.42 4.67
CA ILE A 71 -12.94 10.93 6.04
C ILE A 71 -12.19 10.02 7.01
N PHE A 72 -12.32 8.70 6.86
CA PHE A 72 -11.57 7.76 7.68
C PHE A 72 -10.07 8.01 7.57
N TYR A 73 -9.55 8.22 6.35
CA TYR A 73 -8.15 8.57 6.12
C TYR A 73 -7.76 9.89 6.79
N LEU A 74 -8.55 10.96 6.64
CA LEU A 74 -8.24 12.27 7.21
C LEU A 74 -8.25 12.26 8.75
N VAL A 75 -9.20 11.56 9.37
CA VAL A 75 -9.27 11.40 10.82
C VAL A 75 -8.01 10.70 11.33
N LEU A 76 -7.62 9.58 10.72
CA LEU A 76 -6.42 8.85 11.13
C LEU A 76 -5.14 9.63 10.80
N ARG A 77 -5.10 10.40 9.72
CA ARG A 77 -3.97 11.29 9.40
C ARG A 77 -3.82 12.41 10.42
N ALA A 78 -4.92 12.96 10.94
CA ALA A 78 -4.85 13.94 12.02
C ALA A 78 -4.32 13.33 13.31
N LEU A 79 -4.76 12.11 13.65
CA LEU A 79 -4.23 11.36 14.80
C LEU A 79 -2.71 11.09 14.64
N ASP A 80 -2.28 10.60 13.48
CA ASP A 80 -0.88 10.37 13.10
C ASP A 80 -0.05 11.67 13.23
N THR A 81 -0.60 12.80 12.79
CA THR A 81 0.07 14.11 12.90
C THR A 81 0.31 14.53 14.36
N VAL A 82 -0.55 14.13 15.30
CA VAL A 82 -0.32 14.37 16.74
C VAL A 82 0.79 13.46 17.28
N GLU A 83 0.84 12.22 16.81
CA GLU A 83 1.81 11.21 17.25
C GLU A 83 3.23 11.56 16.77
N ASP A 84 3.40 11.82 15.46
CA ASP A 84 4.67 12.10 14.81
C ASP A 84 5.29 13.46 15.21
N ASP A 85 4.48 14.43 15.65
CA ASP A 85 4.95 15.78 15.94
C ASP A 85 5.75 15.84 17.26
N MET A 86 7.07 15.84 17.15
CA MET A 86 8.01 15.90 18.28
C MET A 86 8.02 17.25 19.02
N THR A 87 7.27 18.26 18.56
CA THR A 87 7.15 19.56 19.24
C THR A 87 6.02 19.59 20.27
N ILE A 88 5.11 18.62 20.24
CA ILE A 88 4.02 18.49 21.21
C ILE A 88 4.55 17.78 22.45
N ASP A 89 4.44 18.44 23.60
CA ASP A 89 4.85 17.88 24.89
C ASP A 89 4.09 16.57 25.21
N PRO A 90 4.77 15.51 25.71
CA PRO A 90 4.13 14.24 26.06
C PRO A 90 2.93 14.38 27.00
N GLU A 91 2.94 15.31 27.96
CA GLU A 91 1.83 15.56 28.88
C GLU A 91 0.56 16.05 28.16
N THR A 92 0.72 16.67 26.99
CA THR A 92 -0.39 17.06 26.12
C THR A 92 -0.71 15.98 25.09
N LYS A 93 0.33 15.38 24.49
CA LYS A 93 0.21 14.40 23.41
C LYS A 93 -0.54 13.15 23.84
N ILE A 94 -0.17 12.57 24.98
CA ILE A 94 -0.74 11.29 25.44
C ILE A 94 -2.25 11.40 25.74
N PRO A 95 -2.73 12.37 26.53
CA PRO A 95 -4.17 12.54 26.73
C PRO A 95 -4.91 12.86 25.42
N LEU A 96 -4.30 13.66 24.53
CA LEU A 96 -4.92 13.99 23.25
C LEU A 96 -5.12 12.74 22.39
N LEU A 97 -4.12 11.86 22.28
CA LEU A 97 -4.22 10.60 21.53
C LEU A 97 -5.27 9.66 22.12
N ARG A 98 -5.29 9.49 23.46
CA ARG A 98 -6.24 8.58 24.12
C ARG A 98 -7.70 8.99 24.01
N HIS A 99 -7.94 10.30 23.91
CA HIS A 99 -9.28 10.90 23.85
C HIS A 99 -9.57 11.57 22.49
N PHE A 100 -8.84 11.20 21.44
CA PHE A 100 -9.01 11.80 20.11
C PHE A 100 -10.35 11.39 19.49
N ASP A 101 -10.80 10.16 19.73
CA ASP A 101 -12.06 9.64 19.24
C ASP A 101 -13.28 10.41 19.79
N GLU A 102 -13.18 10.91 21.03
CA GLU A 102 -14.21 11.77 21.63
C GLU A 102 -14.36 13.10 20.87
N LYS A 103 -13.30 13.57 20.19
CA LYS A 103 -13.36 14.81 19.40
C LYS A 103 -14.26 14.65 18.18
N LEU A 104 -14.48 13.41 17.72
CA LEU A 104 -15.42 13.09 16.66
C LEU A 104 -16.88 13.37 17.05
N ASP A 105 -17.22 13.39 18.35
CA ASP A 105 -18.58 13.75 18.81
C ASP A 105 -18.81 15.26 18.83
N THR A 106 -17.76 16.05 18.69
CA THR A 106 -17.85 17.52 18.71
C THR A 106 -18.20 18.05 17.31
N LYS A 107 -18.63 19.31 17.24
CA LYS A 107 -19.01 19.95 15.96
C LYS A 107 -17.94 20.84 15.35
N ASN A 108 -17.00 21.33 16.15
CA ASN A 108 -16.09 22.41 15.77
C ASN A 108 -14.74 22.32 16.48
N TRP A 109 -14.31 21.13 16.88
CA TRP A 109 -12.98 20.96 17.47
C TRP A 109 -11.90 21.12 16.42
N THR A 110 -10.85 21.85 16.79
CA THR A 110 -9.62 22.05 16.02
C THR A 110 -8.43 22.04 16.98
N PHE A 111 -7.23 21.80 16.44
CA PHE A 111 -6.01 21.82 17.23
C PHE A 111 -4.91 22.59 16.51
N ASN A 112 -4.47 23.67 17.13
CA ASN A 112 -3.41 24.56 16.62
C ASN A 112 -2.10 24.44 17.41
N GLY A 113 -1.98 23.41 18.26
CA GLY A 113 -0.85 23.19 19.16
C GLY A 113 0.32 22.40 18.58
N SER A 114 0.20 21.91 17.33
CA SER A 114 1.32 21.28 16.62
C SER A 114 2.42 22.28 16.26
N GLY A 115 3.54 21.81 15.74
CA GLY A 115 4.62 22.63 15.22
C GLY A 115 4.19 23.41 13.96
N PRO A 116 4.67 24.66 13.76
CA PRO A 116 4.27 25.48 12.62
C PRO A 116 4.76 24.91 11.27
N ASN A 117 5.79 24.06 11.30
CA ASN A 117 6.36 23.40 10.12
C ASN A 117 5.91 21.93 9.99
N GLU A 118 5.00 21.46 10.84
CA GLU A 118 4.47 20.11 10.75
C GLU A 118 3.75 19.94 9.40
N LYS A 119 4.17 18.94 8.61
CA LYS A 119 3.85 18.85 7.17
C LYS A 119 2.35 18.78 6.94
N ASP A 120 1.67 18.00 7.78
CA ASP A 120 0.25 17.70 7.64
C ASP A 120 -0.61 18.52 8.63
N ARG A 121 -0.05 19.56 9.27
CA ARG A 121 -0.72 20.45 10.24
C ARG A 121 -2.14 20.85 9.87
N ALA A 122 -2.41 21.10 8.58
CA ALA A 122 -3.70 21.58 8.10
C ALA A 122 -4.86 20.67 8.52
N VAL A 123 -4.67 19.35 8.60
CA VAL A 123 -5.76 18.44 9.01
C VAL A 123 -6.16 18.61 10.47
N LEU A 124 -5.28 19.13 11.34
CA LEU A 124 -5.57 19.42 12.74
C LEU A 124 -6.21 20.80 12.92
N VAL A 125 -5.69 21.81 12.20
CA VAL A 125 -6.16 23.19 12.31
C VAL A 125 -7.55 23.37 11.71
N GLU A 126 -7.87 22.60 10.66
CA GLU A 126 -9.15 22.63 9.94
C GLU A 126 -9.99 21.37 10.21
N PHE A 127 -9.81 20.75 11.39
CA PHE A 127 -10.48 19.49 11.73
C PHE A 127 -12.01 19.64 11.83
N ASP A 128 -12.51 20.85 12.09
CA ASP A 128 -13.93 21.18 12.06
C ASP A 128 -14.56 20.95 10.67
N VAL A 129 -13.81 21.17 9.59
CA VAL A 129 -14.23 20.87 8.22
C VAL A 129 -14.41 19.37 8.01
N ILE A 130 -13.48 18.57 8.54
CA ILE A 130 -13.54 17.10 8.52
C ILE A 130 -14.75 16.60 9.33
N LEU A 131 -14.98 17.18 10.50
CA LEU A 131 -16.11 16.83 11.38
C LEU A 131 -17.46 17.05 10.70
N LYS A 132 -17.63 18.15 9.95
CA LYS A 132 -18.89 18.42 9.23
C LYS A 132 -19.27 17.28 8.28
N ILE A 133 -18.32 16.81 7.47
CA ILE A 133 -18.56 15.69 6.53
C ILE A 133 -18.65 14.36 7.28
N TYR A 134 -17.87 14.15 8.34
CA TYR A 134 -17.99 12.97 9.22
C TYR A 134 -19.41 12.79 9.75
N HIS A 135 -20.04 13.87 10.22
CA HIS A 135 -21.40 13.85 10.77
C HIS A 135 -22.49 13.60 9.71
N GLU A 136 -22.19 13.77 8.42
CA GLU A 136 -23.08 13.43 7.31
C GLU A 136 -23.01 11.94 6.92
N LEU A 137 -21.99 11.20 7.37
CA LEU A 137 -21.84 9.77 7.10
C LEU A 137 -22.94 8.94 7.77
N LYS A 138 -23.14 7.71 7.30
CA LYS A 138 -24.05 6.76 7.95
C LYS A 138 -23.60 6.50 9.40
N PRO A 139 -24.52 6.40 10.39
CA PRO A 139 -24.15 6.15 11.77
C PRO A 139 -23.23 4.94 11.97
N GLN A 140 -23.46 3.85 11.23
CA GLN A 140 -22.59 2.67 11.33
C GLN A 140 -21.16 2.93 10.83
N TYR A 141 -20.95 3.86 9.89
CA TYR A 141 -19.62 4.24 9.43
C TYR A 141 -18.92 5.15 10.44
N GLN A 142 -19.68 6.08 11.05
CA GLN A 142 -19.17 6.93 12.13
C GLN A 142 -18.68 6.09 13.31
N GLU A 143 -19.46 5.08 13.73
CA GLU A 143 -19.10 4.13 14.79
C GLU A 143 -17.80 3.37 14.49
N ILE A 144 -17.63 2.89 13.25
CA ILE A 144 -16.40 2.19 12.84
C ILE A 144 -15.18 3.12 12.89
N ILE A 145 -15.29 4.31 12.31
CA ILE A 145 -14.20 5.29 12.28
C ILE A 145 -13.80 5.64 13.72
N LYS A 146 -14.77 5.86 14.60
CA LYS A 146 -14.55 6.19 16.01
C LYS A 146 -13.89 5.04 16.77
N ASP A 147 -14.39 3.81 16.64
CA ASP A 147 -13.81 2.61 17.26
C ASP A 147 -12.33 2.41 16.87
N ILE A 148 -12.02 2.57 15.59
CA ILE A 148 -10.63 2.44 15.12
C ILE A 148 -9.76 3.58 15.61
N THR A 149 -10.27 4.81 15.60
CA THR A 149 -9.57 5.99 16.13
C THR A 149 -9.23 5.81 17.61
N TYR A 150 -10.18 5.32 18.41
CA TYR A 150 -9.98 5.02 19.83
C TYR A 150 -8.88 3.98 20.05
N LYS A 151 -8.95 2.84 19.32
CA LYS A 151 -7.95 1.76 19.46
C LYS A 151 -6.56 2.20 19.02
N MET A 152 -6.47 2.92 17.90
CA MET A 152 -5.21 3.39 17.33
C MET A 152 -4.57 4.46 18.24
N GLY A 153 -5.36 5.43 18.74
CA GLY A 153 -4.88 6.47 19.65
C GLY A 153 -4.36 5.92 20.98
N ASN A 154 -5.04 4.91 21.54
CA ASN A 154 -4.54 4.23 22.74
C ASN A 154 -3.26 3.44 22.47
N GLY A 155 -3.19 2.71 21.35
CA GLY A 155 -1.97 2.00 20.96
C GLY A 155 -0.78 2.95 20.79
N MET A 156 -0.95 4.03 20.03
CA MET A 156 0.08 5.07 19.86
C MET A 156 0.56 5.66 21.20
N ALA A 157 -0.37 5.96 22.09
CA ALA A 157 -0.06 6.48 23.42
C ALA A 157 0.74 5.48 24.29
N ASP A 158 0.43 4.19 24.21
CA ASP A 158 1.15 3.14 24.93
C ASP A 158 2.63 3.07 24.49
N TYR A 159 2.90 3.24 23.18
CA TYR A 159 4.28 3.24 22.65
C TYR A 159 5.08 4.49 23.02
N ILE A 160 4.44 5.66 23.10
CA ILE A 160 5.13 6.89 23.54
C ILE A 160 5.56 6.79 25.01
N LEU A 161 4.76 6.15 25.85
CA LEU A 161 5.03 5.98 27.29
C LEU A 161 6.12 4.94 27.58
N ASP A 162 6.45 4.08 26.63
CA ASP A 162 7.48 3.07 26.80
C ASP A 162 8.88 3.71 26.64
N GLU A 163 9.48 4.10 27.77
CA GLU A 163 10.86 4.61 27.79
C GLU A 163 11.86 3.63 27.17
N ASN A 164 11.63 2.32 27.24
CA ASN A 164 12.49 1.34 26.60
C ASN A 164 12.33 1.34 25.08
N PHE A 165 11.12 1.58 24.57
CA PHE A 165 10.88 1.77 23.14
C PHE A 165 11.59 3.01 22.61
N ASN A 166 11.48 4.14 23.30
CA ASN A 166 12.16 5.38 22.92
C ASN A 166 13.70 5.26 22.97
N LEU A 167 14.24 4.45 23.88
CA LEU A 167 15.69 4.26 24.06
C LEU A 167 16.29 3.14 23.20
N ASN A 168 15.55 2.06 22.93
CA ASN A 168 16.07 0.85 22.29
C ASN A 168 15.30 0.43 21.02
N GLY A 169 14.27 1.17 20.63
CA GLY A 169 13.36 0.83 19.53
C GLY A 169 12.45 -0.33 19.86
N VAL A 170 11.85 -0.91 18.83
CA VAL A 170 11.06 -2.14 18.93
C VAL A 170 11.95 -3.28 19.45
N GLY A 171 11.61 -3.86 20.61
CA GLY A 171 12.42 -4.91 21.25
C GLY A 171 12.35 -6.23 20.49
N SER A 172 11.17 -6.83 20.46
CA SER A 172 10.93 -8.15 19.87
C SER A 172 10.22 -8.12 18.53
N VAL A 173 10.18 -9.26 17.83
CA VAL A 173 9.35 -9.39 16.62
C VAL A 173 7.86 -9.32 16.96
N GLU A 174 7.47 -9.75 18.16
CA GLU A 174 6.10 -9.65 18.66
C GLU A 174 5.71 -8.18 18.89
N ASP A 175 6.59 -7.37 19.48
CA ASP A 175 6.37 -5.93 19.66
C ASP A 175 6.31 -5.21 18.32
N TYR A 176 7.07 -5.68 17.32
CA TYR A 176 7.03 -5.17 15.96
C TYR A 176 5.68 -5.42 15.29
N ASP A 177 5.17 -6.64 15.45
CA ASP A 177 3.86 -7.04 14.94
C ASP A 177 2.73 -6.26 15.63
N LEU A 178 2.85 -6.05 16.94
CA LEU A 178 1.91 -5.29 17.74
C LEU A 178 1.90 -3.79 17.36
N TYR A 179 3.07 -3.19 17.17
CA TYR A 179 3.18 -1.80 16.72
C TYR A 179 2.52 -1.65 15.34
N CYS A 180 2.90 -2.51 14.39
CA CYS A 180 2.29 -2.53 13.06
C CYS A 180 0.77 -2.80 13.10
N HIS A 181 0.30 -3.58 14.09
CA HIS A 181 -1.13 -3.81 14.29
C HIS A 181 -1.86 -2.50 14.63
N TYR A 182 -1.36 -1.73 15.61
CA TYR A 182 -1.99 -0.48 15.99
C TYR A 182 -2.01 0.56 14.87
N VAL A 183 -0.87 0.78 14.20
CA VAL A 183 -0.75 1.88 13.22
C VAL A 183 -1.23 1.53 11.81
N ALA A 184 -1.36 0.25 11.46
CA ALA A 184 -1.77 -0.18 10.12
C ALA A 184 -2.76 -1.35 10.10
N GLY A 185 -2.62 -2.31 11.02
CA GLY A 185 -3.54 -3.46 11.13
C GLY A 185 -4.99 -3.04 11.42
N LEU A 186 -5.18 -2.12 12.38
CA LEU A 186 -6.47 -1.55 12.72
C LEU A 186 -7.12 -0.77 11.57
N VAL A 187 -6.31 -0.11 10.73
CA VAL A 187 -6.80 0.53 9.49
C VAL A 187 -7.40 -0.54 8.57
N GLY A 188 -6.74 -1.69 8.44
CA GLY A 188 -7.26 -2.85 7.72
C GLY A 188 -8.58 -3.36 8.30
N GLU A 189 -8.71 -3.47 9.62
CA GLU A 189 -9.95 -3.84 10.31
C GLU A 189 -11.09 -2.86 9.99
N GLY A 190 -10.84 -1.55 10.12
CA GLY A 190 -11.83 -0.50 9.83
C GLY A 190 -12.32 -0.54 8.39
N LEU A 191 -11.39 -0.59 7.44
CA LEU A 191 -11.72 -0.73 6.01
C LEU A 191 -12.54 -1.99 5.76
N THR A 192 -12.18 -3.13 6.35
CA THR A 192 -12.95 -4.38 6.20
C THR A 192 -14.36 -4.25 6.73
N LYS A 193 -14.56 -3.64 7.90
CA LYS A 193 -15.91 -3.40 8.44
C LYS A 193 -16.75 -2.53 7.50
N LEU A 194 -16.18 -1.44 6.97
CA LEU A 194 -16.86 -0.57 5.99
C LEU A 194 -17.25 -1.34 4.72
N MET A 195 -16.30 -2.11 4.16
CA MET A 195 -16.52 -2.90 2.94
C MET A 195 -17.56 -4.01 3.11
N VAL A 196 -17.57 -4.69 4.26
CA VAL A 196 -18.57 -5.74 4.56
C VAL A 196 -19.96 -5.12 4.74
N LEU A 197 -20.07 -3.97 5.42
CA LEU A 197 -21.34 -3.26 5.56
C LEU A 197 -21.90 -2.78 4.21
N ALA A 198 -21.04 -2.28 3.32
CA ALA A 198 -21.41 -1.90 1.95
C ALA A 198 -21.69 -3.11 1.03
N LYS A 199 -21.50 -4.35 1.51
CA LYS A 199 -21.60 -5.60 0.74
C LYS A 199 -20.63 -5.68 -0.44
N PHE A 200 -19.50 -4.99 -0.34
CA PHE A 200 -18.44 -4.96 -1.36
C PHE A 200 -17.36 -6.01 -1.11
N SER A 201 -17.39 -6.68 0.05
CA SER A 201 -16.52 -7.80 0.40
C SER A 201 -17.29 -8.91 1.09
N ASP A 202 -16.73 -10.12 1.04
CA ASP A 202 -17.28 -11.29 1.73
C ASP A 202 -17.21 -11.11 3.26
N LYS A 203 -18.32 -11.40 3.95
CA LYS A 203 -18.42 -11.27 5.41
C LYS A 203 -17.42 -12.13 6.19
N SER A 204 -16.90 -13.20 5.57
CA SER A 204 -15.89 -14.06 6.20
C SER A 204 -14.58 -13.35 6.52
N LEU A 205 -14.31 -12.18 5.91
CA LEU A 205 -13.19 -11.31 6.27
C LEU A 205 -13.31 -10.67 7.66
N ALA A 206 -14.54 -10.57 8.19
CA ALA A 206 -14.76 -10.13 9.57
C ALA A 206 -14.88 -11.33 10.53
N GLU A 207 -15.43 -12.47 10.05
CA GLU A 207 -15.61 -13.68 10.85
C GLU A 207 -14.28 -14.36 11.25
N ASP A 208 -13.18 -14.11 10.52
CA ASP A 208 -11.84 -14.62 10.86
C ASP A 208 -11.10 -13.83 11.94
N LYS A 209 -11.81 -12.96 12.67
CA LYS A 209 -11.25 -12.00 13.64
C LYS A 209 -10.23 -11.06 13.01
N PHE A 210 -10.46 -10.67 11.76
CA PHE A 210 -9.65 -9.72 10.99
C PHE A 210 -8.20 -10.15 10.76
N VAL A 211 -7.85 -11.43 10.92
CA VAL A 211 -6.47 -11.92 10.74
C VAL A 211 -5.91 -11.53 9.38
N LYS A 212 -6.68 -11.71 8.30
CA LYS A 212 -6.25 -11.33 6.95
C LYS A 212 -6.16 -9.82 6.76
N SER A 213 -7.11 -9.08 7.33
CA SER A 213 -7.12 -7.60 7.29
C SER A 213 -5.90 -7.02 8.02
N ASN A 214 -5.53 -7.62 9.16
CA ASN A 214 -4.34 -7.25 9.90
C ASN A 214 -3.08 -7.49 9.06
N SER A 215 -2.95 -8.67 8.43
CA SER A 215 -1.83 -8.96 7.53
C SER A 215 -1.74 -8.01 6.34
N MET A 216 -2.86 -7.51 5.79
CA MET A 216 -2.84 -6.46 4.76
C MET A 216 -2.17 -5.17 5.26
N GLY A 217 -2.48 -4.73 6.48
CA GLY A 217 -1.87 -3.56 7.11
C GLY A 217 -0.39 -3.79 7.44
N LEU A 218 -0.08 -4.90 8.10
CA LEU A 218 1.30 -5.28 8.46
C LEU A 218 2.20 -5.38 7.24
N PHE A 219 1.73 -5.96 6.13
CA PHE A 219 2.54 -6.06 4.92
C PHE A 219 2.95 -4.69 4.37
N LEU A 220 2.03 -3.73 4.35
CA LEU A 220 2.32 -2.35 3.92
C LEU A 220 3.27 -1.65 4.89
N GLN A 221 2.97 -1.72 6.18
CA GLN A 221 3.74 -1.01 7.20
C GLN A 221 5.17 -1.53 7.29
N LYS A 222 5.35 -2.84 7.31
CA LYS A 222 6.68 -3.47 7.33
C LYS A 222 7.48 -3.14 6.08
N THR A 223 6.83 -3.08 4.91
CA THR A 223 7.49 -2.67 3.68
C THR A 223 7.99 -1.23 3.76
N ASN A 224 7.20 -0.32 4.36
CA ASN A 224 7.59 1.07 4.54
C ASN A 224 8.76 1.19 5.52
N ILE A 225 8.67 0.56 6.70
CA ILE A 225 9.73 0.55 7.73
C ILE A 225 11.06 0.01 7.21
N ILE A 226 11.05 -1.02 6.36
CA ILE A 226 12.27 -1.53 5.74
C ILE A 226 12.87 -0.51 4.77
N ARG A 227 12.03 0.11 3.94
CA ARG A 227 12.46 1.04 2.89
C ARG A 227 12.98 2.37 3.47
N ASP A 228 12.34 2.87 4.52
CA ASP A 228 12.49 4.24 5.01
C ASP A 228 13.55 4.34 6.15
N TYR A 229 14.28 3.25 6.42
CA TYR A 229 15.34 3.13 7.43
C TYR A 229 16.27 4.35 7.55
N HIS A 230 16.77 4.86 6.42
CA HIS A 230 17.69 6.00 6.44
C HIS A 230 17.00 7.31 6.83
N GLU A 231 15.77 7.54 6.36
CA GLU A 231 14.98 8.74 6.69
C GLU A 231 14.58 8.69 8.18
N ASP A 232 14.08 7.54 8.66
CA ASP A 232 13.70 7.36 10.06
C ASP A 232 14.88 7.60 11.03
N LEU A 233 16.09 7.13 10.70
CA LEU A 233 17.28 7.38 11.51
C LEU A 233 17.69 8.87 11.53
N GLN A 234 17.46 9.62 10.46
CA GLN A 234 17.73 11.06 10.43
C GLN A 234 16.78 11.84 11.34
N ASP A 235 15.54 11.36 11.45
CA ASP A 235 14.52 11.90 12.34
C ASP A 235 14.68 11.42 13.79
N GLY A 236 15.70 10.60 14.09
CA GLY A 236 15.96 10.05 15.42
C GLY A 236 15.03 8.90 15.82
N ARG A 237 14.34 8.28 14.86
CA ARG A 237 13.39 7.17 15.05
C ARG A 237 14.02 5.83 14.68
N SER A 238 13.52 4.74 15.26
CA SER A 238 13.97 3.39 14.94
C SER A 238 12.87 2.35 15.14
N PHE A 239 12.47 1.71 14.04
CA PHE A 239 11.39 0.71 14.04
C PHE A 239 11.85 -0.72 13.74
N TRP A 240 13.13 -0.93 13.43
CA TRP A 240 13.64 -2.29 13.19
C TRP A 240 13.75 -3.04 14.52
N PRO A 241 13.19 -4.26 14.63
CA PRO A 241 13.20 -5.00 15.88
C PRO A 241 14.60 -5.45 16.28
N LYS A 242 14.96 -5.25 17.55
CA LYS A 242 16.26 -5.63 18.13
C LYS A 242 16.56 -7.11 17.95
N ASP A 243 15.56 -7.97 18.14
CA ASP A 243 15.65 -9.41 17.87
C ASP A 243 16.16 -9.77 16.46
N ILE A 244 16.02 -8.88 15.48
CA ILE A 244 16.55 -9.06 14.14
C ILE A 244 17.90 -8.35 14.00
N TRP A 245 17.96 -7.04 14.20
CA TRP A 245 19.17 -6.29 13.86
C TRP A 245 20.37 -6.60 14.77
N SER A 246 20.14 -6.99 16.03
CA SER A 246 21.22 -7.27 16.98
C SER A 246 22.01 -8.55 16.66
N LYS A 247 21.51 -9.39 15.74
CA LYS A 247 22.26 -10.54 15.19
C LYS A 247 23.43 -10.10 14.31
N TYR A 248 23.37 -8.87 13.80
CA TYR A 248 24.23 -8.37 12.74
C TYR A 248 25.11 -7.20 13.21
N THR A 249 24.71 -6.46 14.23
CA THR A 249 25.49 -5.34 14.78
C THR A 249 25.09 -5.03 16.22
N ASP A 250 26.01 -4.46 17.00
CA ASP A 250 25.74 -4.01 18.38
C ASP A 250 24.93 -2.71 18.44
N SER A 251 24.86 -1.96 17.33
CA SER A 251 24.18 -0.67 17.27
C SER A 251 23.59 -0.45 15.88
N LEU A 252 22.27 -0.32 15.78
CA LEU A 252 21.54 -0.22 14.52
C LEU A 252 22.11 0.86 13.57
N PRO A 253 22.41 2.11 14.01
CA PRO A 253 23.00 3.13 13.15
C PRO A 253 24.35 2.74 12.51
N SER A 254 25.03 1.70 13.00
CA SER A 254 26.30 1.23 12.44
C SER A 254 26.17 0.78 11.00
N PHE A 255 25.02 0.24 10.57
CA PHE A 255 24.83 -0.12 9.16
C PHE A 255 24.95 1.08 8.21
N HIS A 256 24.63 2.28 8.70
CA HIS A 256 24.79 3.52 7.94
C HIS A 256 26.17 4.15 8.13
N LYS A 257 26.69 4.15 9.38
CA LYS A 257 27.88 4.89 9.78
C LYS A 257 29.20 4.18 9.46
N ASP A 258 29.19 2.86 9.36
CA ASP A 258 30.39 2.04 9.13
C ASP A 258 30.22 1.19 7.87
N ALA A 259 31.02 1.49 6.83
CA ALA A 259 31.00 0.75 5.58
C ALA A 259 31.36 -0.74 5.75
N SER A 260 32.10 -1.11 6.79
CA SER A 260 32.41 -2.52 7.09
C SER A 260 31.18 -3.32 7.55
N HIS A 261 30.09 -2.64 7.93
CA HIS A 261 28.84 -3.24 8.33
C HIS A 261 27.82 -3.37 7.18
N GLU A 262 28.14 -2.93 5.96
CA GLU A 262 27.20 -2.94 4.82
C GLU A 262 26.68 -4.35 4.53
N GLU A 263 27.56 -5.37 4.41
CA GLU A 263 27.13 -6.76 4.15
C GLU A 263 26.23 -7.31 5.28
N LYS A 264 26.50 -6.93 6.52
CA LYS A 264 25.67 -7.32 7.67
C LYS A 264 24.30 -6.61 7.65
N GLY A 265 24.28 -5.35 7.24
CA GLY A 265 23.06 -4.58 7.01
C GLY A 265 22.20 -5.18 5.89
N LEU A 266 22.81 -5.65 4.81
CA LEU A 266 22.10 -6.39 3.75
C LEU A 266 21.46 -7.68 4.28
N ALA A 267 22.19 -8.46 5.07
CA ALA A 267 21.65 -9.67 5.68
C ALA A 267 20.47 -9.36 6.63
N CYS A 268 20.55 -8.26 7.39
CA CYS A 268 19.47 -7.76 8.22
C CYS A 268 18.23 -7.35 7.40
N ILE A 269 18.40 -6.58 6.32
CA ILE A 269 17.33 -6.24 5.37
C ILE A 269 16.65 -7.51 4.85
N ASN A 270 17.44 -8.52 4.49
CA ASN A 270 16.91 -9.76 3.92
C ASN A 270 16.11 -10.56 4.95
N GLU A 271 16.48 -10.56 6.24
CA GLU A 271 15.67 -11.14 7.32
C GLU A 271 14.36 -10.37 7.54
N LEU A 272 14.37 -9.03 7.46
CA LEU A 272 13.16 -8.23 7.57
C LEU A 272 12.22 -8.45 6.37
N VAL A 273 12.77 -8.55 5.16
CA VAL A 273 11.99 -8.92 3.96
C VAL A 273 11.39 -10.31 4.13
N LEU A 274 12.15 -11.29 4.63
CA LEU A 274 11.62 -12.63 4.94
C LEU A 274 10.42 -12.57 5.90
N ASN A 275 10.52 -11.75 6.95
CA ASN A 275 9.44 -11.53 7.91
C ASN A 275 8.20 -10.91 7.23
N ALA A 276 8.38 -9.87 6.42
CA ALA A 276 7.30 -9.23 5.67
C ALA A 276 6.62 -10.19 4.68
N LEU A 277 7.38 -11.04 3.99
CA LEU A 277 6.86 -12.06 3.07
C LEU A 277 5.92 -13.08 3.75
N GLY A 278 5.99 -13.21 5.08
CA GLY A 278 5.05 -14.01 5.87
C GLY A 278 3.57 -13.64 5.69
N HIS A 279 3.28 -12.39 5.32
CA HIS A 279 1.90 -11.89 5.16
C HIS A 279 1.30 -12.12 3.77
N VAL A 280 2.11 -12.49 2.77
CA VAL A 280 1.69 -12.49 1.35
C VAL A 280 0.51 -13.44 1.08
N LYS A 281 0.48 -14.61 1.73
CA LYS A 281 -0.64 -15.55 1.56
C LYS A 281 -1.96 -14.95 2.03
N HIS A 282 -1.97 -14.36 3.24
CA HIS A 282 -3.14 -13.68 3.76
C HIS A 282 -3.56 -12.49 2.90
N VAL A 283 -2.61 -11.73 2.36
CA VAL A 283 -2.88 -10.63 1.41
C VAL A 283 -3.62 -11.15 0.17
N LEU A 284 -3.13 -12.23 -0.45
CA LEU A 284 -3.78 -12.82 -1.63
C LEU A 284 -5.15 -13.42 -1.30
N GLU A 285 -5.29 -14.10 -0.15
CA GLU A 285 -6.58 -14.61 0.31
C GLU A 285 -7.58 -13.48 0.56
N PHE A 286 -7.15 -12.40 1.23
CA PHE A 286 -7.96 -11.22 1.49
C PHE A 286 -8.49 -10.64 0.18
N LEU A 287 -7.58 -10.39 -0.76
CA LEU A 287 -7.91 -9.82 -2.06
C LEU A 287 -8.89 -10.72 -2.82
N SER A 288 -8.81 -12.04 -2.73
CA SER A 288 -9.78 -12.96 -3.36
C SER A 288 -11.22 -12.83 -2.84
N LEU A 289 -11.42 -12.17 -1.70
CA LEU A 289 -12.71 -12.00 -1.03
C LEU A 289 -13.35 -10.62 -1.25
N VAL A 290 -12.62 -9.66 -1.83
CA VAL A 290 -13.16 -8.36 -2.26
C VAL A 290 -13.90 -8.52 -3.59
N LYS A 291 -15.13 -7.98 -3.67
CA LYS A 291 -16.05 -8.21 -4.80
C LYS A 291 -16.26 -6.97 -5.66
N ASP A 292 -16.37 -5.78 -5.07
CA ASP A 292 -16.50 -4.56 -5.86
C ASP A 292 -15.18 -4.22 -6.59
N PRO A 293 -15.17 -3.99 -7.93
CA PRO A 293 -13.95 -3.69 -8.69
C PRO A 293 -13.18 -2.45 -8.22
N SER A 294 -13.89 -1.39 -7.80
CA SER A 294 -13.24 -0.15 -7.36
C SER A 294 -12.55 -0.36 -6.01
N THR A 295 -13.25 -1.00 -5.08
CA THR A 295 -12.76 -1.41 -3.77
C THR A 295 -11.61 -2.40 -3.88
N PHE A 296 -11.71 -3.35 -4.81
CA PHE A 296 -10.61 -4.29 -5.10
C PHE A 296 -9.36 -3.55 -5.57
N SER A 297 -9.50 -2.61 -6.51
CA SER A 297 -8.36 -1.83 -7.00
C SER A 297 -7.75 -0.98 -5.88
N PHE A 298 -8.57 -0.35 -5.05
CA PHE A 298 -8.15 0.39 -3.86
C PHE A 298 -7.32 -0.48 -2.90
N CYS A 299 -7.76 -1.71 -2.62
CA CYS A 299 -7.00 -2.63 -1.77
C CYS A 299 -5.76 -3.21 -2.47
N ALA A 300 -5.86 -3.55 -3.76
CA ALA A 300 -4.82 -4.26 -4.49
C ALA A 300 -3.62 -3.38 -4.85
N ILE A 301 -3.85 -2.12 -5.25
CA ILE A 301 -2.80 -1.20 -5.71
C ILE A 301 -1.70 -1.05 -4.65
N PRO A 302 -1.98 -0.68 -3.39
CA PRO A 302 -0.94 -0.57 -2.35
C PRO A 302 -0.16 -1.88 -2.16
N GLN A 303 -0.83 -3.03 -2.21
CA GLN A 303 -0.22 -4.34 -1.98
C GLN A 303 0.74 -4.73 -3.11
N VAL A 304 0.37 -4.45 -4.37
CA VAL A 304 1.27 -4.70 -5.50
C VAL A 304 2.45 -3.73 -5.54
N MET A 305 2.27 -2.49 -5.04
CA MET A 305 3.38 -1.56 -4.85
C MET A 305 4.32 -2.04 -3.75
N ALA A 306 3.77 -2.61 -2.67
CA ALA A 306 4.55 -3.12 -1.55
C ALA A 306 5.42 -4.32 -1.96
N ILE A 307 4.88 -5.34 -2.64
CA ILE A 307 5.72 -6.47 -3.10
C ILE A 307 6.78 -6.02 -4.13
N ALA A 308 6.45 -5.05 -5.00
CA ALA A 308 7.43 -4.47 -5.92
C ALA A 308 8.53 -3.70 -5.17
N THR A 309 8.17 -3.00 -4.09
CA THR A 309 9.11 -2.29 -3.22
C THR A 309 9.99 -3.27 -2.46
N LEU A 310 9.42 -4.33 -1.88
CA LEU A 310 10.20 -5.40 -1.22
C LEU A 310 11.24 -5.99 -2.16
N ALA A 311 10.89 -6.19 -3.43
CA ALA A 311 11.84 -6.65 -4.43
C ALA A 311 12.94 -5.62 -4.76
N GLU A 312 12.69 -4.31 -4.63
CA GLU A 312 13.70 -3.27 -4.82
C GLU A 312 14.62 -3.10 -3.61
N VAL A 313 14.10 -3.23 -2.38
CA VAL A 313 14.90 -3.12 -1.14
C VAL A 313 15.68 -4.40 -0.83
N TYR A 314 15.20 -5.56 -1.27
CA TYR A 314 15.86 -6.84 -1.05
C TYR A 314 17.27 -6.86 -1.64
N ASN A 315 18.25 -7.18 -0.80
CA ASN A 315 19.68 -7.23 -1.12
C ASN A 315 20.19 -5.95 -1.80
N ASN A 316 19.76 -4.77 -1.33
CA ASN A 316 20.10 -3.48 -1.92
C ASN A 316 20.71 -2.51 -0.88
N PRO A 317 22.01 -2.17 -0.99
CA PRO A 317 22.70 -1.34 0.01
C PRO A 317 22.20 0.10 0.05
N LYS A 318 21.50 0.57 -1.01
CA LYS A 318 20.94 1.92 -1.05
C LYS A 318 19.94 2.19 0.07
N VAL A 319 19.29 1.15 0.61
CA VAL A 319 18.36 1.27 1.75
C VAL A 319 19.07 1.83 2.99
N LEU A 320 20.34 1.48 3.18
CA LEU A 320 21.12 1.89 4.36
C LEU A 320 21.57 3.36 4.30
N HIS A 321 21.55 3.98 3.11
CA HIS A 321 22.17 5.28 2.87
C HIS A 321 21.27 6.27 2.12
N GLY A 322 20.01 5.93 1.87
CA GLY A 322 19.12 6.79 1.12
C GLY A 322 17.79 6.17 0.77
N VAL A 323 17.12 6.81 -0.18
CA VAL A 323 15.72 6.52 -0.51
C VAL A 323 15.63 5.55 -1.68
N VAL A 324 14.98 4.41 -1.48
CA VAL A 324 14.67 3.43 -2.52
C VAL A 324 13.20 3.57 -2.93
N LYS A 325 12.94 3.99 -4.17
CA LYS A 325 11.57 4.15 -4.70
C LYS A 325 11.41 3.44 -6.03
N ILE A 326 10.26 2.78 -6.20
CA ILE A 326 9.85 2.25 -7.51
C ILE A 326 9.69 3.40 -8.52
N ARG A 327 9.99 3.13 -9.79
CA ARG A 327 9.86 4.13 -10.85
C ARG A 327 8.39 4.40 -11.15
N LYS A 328 8.05 5.65 -11.50
CA LYS A 328 6.67 6.04 -11.84
C LYS A 328 6.06 5.23 -12.99
N GLY A 329 6.85 4.87 -13.99
CA GLY A 329 6.39 4.04 -15.09
C GLY A 329 6.09 2.60 -14.65
N THR A 330 6.87 2.07 -13.71
CA THR A 330 6.57 0.80 -13.04
C THR A 330 5.26 0.91 -12.24
N THR A 331 5.04 2.01 -11.50
CA THR A 331 3.77 2.29 -10.83
C THR A 331 2.58 2.26 -11.81
N CYS A 332 2.69 2.91 -12.97
CA CYS A 332 1.63 2.89 -13.98
C CYS A 332 1.33 1.46 -14.46
N LYS A 333 2.38 0.66 -14.71
CA LYS A 333 2.23 -0.75 -15.11
C LYS A 333 1.55 -1.59 -14.04
N LEU A 334 1.95 -1.41 -12.77
CA LEU A 334 1.35 -2.10 -11.63
C LEU A 334 -0.14 -1.76 -11.48
N ILE A 335 -0.52 -0.48 -11.59
CA ILE A 335 -1.92 -0.06 -11.53
C ILE A 335 -2.74 -0.66 -12.67
N LEU A 336 -2.22 -0.63 -13.90
CA LEU A 336 -2.93 -1.21 -15.05
C LEU A 336 -3.14 -2.72 -14.92
N GLU A 337 -2.14 -3.45 -14.42
CA GLU A 337 -2.19 -4.91 -14.32
C GLU A 337 -2.94 -5.41 -13.07
N SER A 338 -3.00 -4.64 -11.98
CA SER A 338 -3.63 -5.04 -10.71
C SER A 338 -5.15 -4.87 -10.64
N ARG A 339 -5.82 -4.52 -11.74
CA ARG A 339 -7.28 -4.33 -11.82
C ARG A 339 -8.10 -5.62 -11.71
N THR A 340 -7.46 -6.78 -11.92
CA THR A 340 -8.09 -8.10 -11.77
C THR A 340 -7.26 -8.97 -10.82
N PHE A 341 -7.91 -9.91 -10.13
CA PHE A 341 -7.20 -10.82 -9.22
C PHE A 341 -6.15 -11.70 -9.91
N PRO A 342 -6.40 -12.26 -11.11
CA PRO A 342 -5.35 -12.93 -11.89
C PRO A 342 -4.14 -12.02 -12.16
N GLY A 343 -4.37 -10.73 -12.43
CA GLY A 343 -3.31 -9.73 -12.62
C GLY A 343 -2.48 -9.51 -11.37
N VAL A 344 -3.12 -9.38 -10.21
CA VAL A 344 -2.43 -9.30 -8.91
C VAL A 344 -1.56 -10.54 -8.67
N VAL A 345 -2.11 -11.75 -8.87
CA VAL A 345 -1.35 -13.00 -8.64
C VAL A 345 -0.13 -13.08 -9.56
N ARG A 346 -0.24 -12.66 -10.83
CA ARG A 346 0.90 -12.56 -11.74
C ARG A 346 1.96 -11.58 -11.25
N ILE A 347 1.56 -10.41 -10.77
CA ILE A 347 2.48 -9.41 -10.21
C ILE A 347 3.23 -9.99 -9.01
N PHE A 348 2.51 -10.56 -8.04
CA PHE A 348 3.13 -11.16 -6.85
C PHE A 348 4.12 -12.25 -7.24
N ARG A 349 3.72 -13.19 -8.11
CA ARG A 349 4.61 -14.24 -8.61
C ARG A 349 5.88 -13.66 -9.25
N LYS A 350 5.73 -12.66 -10.14
CA LYS A 350 6.87 -12.00 -10.79
C LYS A 350 7.85 -11.41 -9.77
N TYR A 351 7.37 -10.67 -8.78
CA TYR A 351 8.27 -10.01 -7.81
C TYR A 351 8.87 -10.99 -6.79
N ILE A 352 8.17 -12.08 -6.46
CA ILE A 352 8.75 -13.19 -5.70
C ILE A 352 9.89 -13.85 -6.49
N GLN A 353 9.71 -14.05 -7.80
CA GLN A 353 10.79 -14.52 -8.66
C GLN A 353 11.96 -13.53 -8.67
N VAL A 354 11.72 -12.21 -8.76
CA VAL A 354 12.80 -11.20 -8.69
C VAL A 354 13.58 -11.32 -7.37
N ILE A 355 12.91 -11.43 -6.22
CA ILE A 355 13.56 -11.64 -4.91
C ILE A 355 14.39 -12.92 -4.92
N ASN A 356 13.83 -14.03 -5.41
CA ASN A 356 14.52 -15.30 -5.48
C ASN A 356 15.79 -15.22 -6.36
N HIS A 357 15.72 -14.58 -7.54
CA HIS A 357 16.88 -14.41 -8.43
C HIS A 357 17.96 -13.47 -7.87
N LYS A 358 17.59 -12.52 -7.00
CA LYS A 358 18.54 -11.63 -6.31
C LYS A 358 19.20 -12.30 -5.10
N SER A 359 18.72 -13.47 -4.68
CA SER A 359 19.20 -14.15 -3.48
C SER A 359 20.61 -14.68 -3.71
N SER A 360 21.49 -14.43 -2.73
CA SER A 360 22.89 -14.85 -2.78
C SER A 360 23.14 -15.98 -1.79
N VAL A 361 23.91 -16.99 -2.21
CA VAL A 361 24.34 -18.09 -1.31
C VAL A 361 25.21 -17.63 -0.15
N ARG A 362 25.73 -16.39 -0.21
CA ARG A 362 26.50 -15.76 0.87
C ARG A 362 25.61 -15.21 1.99
N ASP A 363 24.32 -15.06 1.74
CA ASP A 363 23.37 -14.57 2.74
C ASP A 363 23.03 -15.67 3.76
N PRO A 364 23.16 -15.44 5.08
CA PRO A 364 22.74 -16.40 6.11
C PRO A 364 21.26 -16.81 6.02
N ASN A 365 20.40 -15.98 5.41
CA ASN A 365 18.97 -16.24 5.22
C ASN A 365 18.64 -16.94 3.89
N TYR A 366 19.63 -17.25 3.04
CA TYR A 366 19.44 -17.79 1.69
C TYR A 366 18.42 -18.94 1.62
N LEU A 367 18.58 -19.97 2.48
CA LEU A 367 17.68 -21.13 2.48
C LEU A 367 16.27 -20.77 2.94
N LYS A 368 16.14 -19.92 3.97
CA LYS A 368 14.83 -19.50 4.49
C LYS A 368 14.06 -18.67 3.47
N ILE A 369 14.74 -17.75 2.78
CA ILE A 369 14.17 -16.98 1.67
C ILE A 369 13.74 -17.91 0.54
N GLY A 370 14.61 -18.82 0.10
CA GLY A 370 14.29 -19.76 -0.97
C GLY A 370 13.05 -20.61 -0.69
N ILE A 371 12.93 -21.12 0.54
CA ILE A 371 11.74 -21.86 1.01
C ILE A 371 10.49 -20.97 0.97
N LYS A 372 10.58 -19.75 1.53
CA LYS A 372 9.44 -18.82 1.58
C LYS A 372 8.99 -18.39 0.17
N CYS A 373 9.93 -18.09 -0.73
CA CYS A 373 9.64 -17.77 -2.12
C CYS A 373 8.95 -18.95 -2.83
N GLY A 374 9.46 -20.18 -2.66
CA GLY A 374 8.86 -21.38 -3.22
C GLY A 374 7.44 -21.63 -2.68
N GLU A 375 7.24 -21.44 -1.38
CA GLU A 375 5.93 -21.57 -0.73
C GLU A 375 4.89 -20.59 -1.30
N ILE A 376 5.29 -19.33 -1.53
CA ILE A 376 4.43 -18.30 -2.11
C ILE A 376 4.17 -18.58 -3.58
N GLU A 377 5.19 -18.98 -4.35
CA GLU A 377 5.02 -19.31 -5.77
C GLU A 377 4.07 -20.51 -5.97
N GLN A 378 4.20 -21.56 -5.16
CA GLN A 378 3.27 -22.69 -5.16
C GLN A 378 1.84 -22.25 -4.80
N PHE A 379 1.70 -21.30 -3.86
CA PHE A 379 0.40 -20.76 -3.52
C PHE A 379 -0.22 -19.98 -4.68
N CYS A 380 0.54 -19.11 -5.35
CA CYS A 380 0.11 -18.43 -6.58
C CYS A 380 -0.30 -19.42 -7.67
N GLU A 381 0.44 -20.50 -7.85
CA GLU A 381 0.12 -21.55 -8.82
C GLU A 381 -1.17 -22.30 -8.46
N SER A 382 -1.46 -22.48 -7.17
CA SER A 382 -2.73 -23.06 -6.71
C SER A 382 -3.94 -22.17 -6.96
N LEU A 383 -3.75 -20.84 -7.00
CA LEU A 383 -4.78 -19.86 -7.32
C LEU A 383 -5.08 -19.83 -8.83
N TYR A 384 -4.01 -19.68 -9.63
CA TYR A 384 -4.08 -19.62 -11.09
C TYR A 384 -2.94 -20.44 -11.70
N PRO A 385 -3.19 -21.73 -11.98
CA PRO A 385 -2.20 -22.61 -12.58
C PRO A 385 -1.72 -22.09 -13.94
N SER A 386 -0.42 -22.20 -14.19
CA SER A 386 0.17 -21.91 -15.49
C SER A 386 -0.32 -22.90 -16.55
N LEU A 387 -0.27 -22.45 -17.81
CA LEU A 387 -0.71 -23.26 -18.94
C LEU A 387 0.10 -24.57 -18.97
N HIS A 388 -0.59 -25.71 -18.96
CA HIS A 388 -0.02 -27.06 -18.88
C HIS A 388 0.54 -27.50 -17.51
N ALA A 389 0.38 -26.72 -16.43
CA ALA A 389 0.80 -27.15 -15.09
C ALA A 389 -0.09 -28.25 -14.49
N LEU A 390 -1.38 -28.28 -14.86
CA LEU A 390 -2.29 -29.34 -14.44
C LEU A 390 -2.23 -30.51 -15.43
N PRO A 391 -2.03 -31.75 -14.95
CA PRO A 391 -2.21 -32.94 -15.78
C PRO A 391 -3.58 -32.96 -16.45
N LYS A 392 -3.68 -33.50 -17.67
CA LYS A 392 -4.96 -33.63 -18.38
C LYS A 392 -5.97 -34.37 -17.49
N GLY A 393 -7.09 -33.70 -17.16
CA GLY A 393 -8.16 -34.26 -16.32
C GLY A 393 -8.04 -33.95 -14.82
N ALA A 394 -6.94 -33.36 -14.34
CA ALA A 394 -6.81 -32.93 -12.96
C ALA A 394 -7.72 -31.74 -12.67
N LYS A 395 -8.48 -31.80 -11.57
CA LYS A 395 -9.29 -30.69 -11.06
C LYS A 395 -8.60 -30.09 -9.83
N LEU A 396 -8.71 -28.78 -9.68
CA LEU A 396 -8.28 -28.13 -8.45
C LEU A 396 -9.14 -28.62 -7.27
N PRO A 397 -8.54 -28.88 -6.10
CA PRO A 397 -9.29 -29.28 -4.91
C PRO A 397 -10.41 -28.28 -4.58
N GLU A 398 -11.60 -28.79 -4.27
CA GLU A 398 -12.69 -27.94 -3.79
C GLU A 398 -12.43 -27.50 -2.35
N GLY A 399 -12.52 -26.20 -2.08
CA GLY A 399 -12.23 -25.60 -0.80
C GLY A 399 -12.73 -24.16 -0.73
N ARG A 400 -12.47 -23.47 0.40
CA ARG A 400 -12.89 -22.07 0.59
C ARG A 400 -12.30 -21.16 -0.50
N LEU A 401 -11.01 -21.35 -0.80
CA LEU A 401 -10.29 -20.55 -1.79
C LEU A 401 -10.85 -20.74 -3.20
N THR A 402 -11.07 -21.98 -3.65
CA THR A 402 -11.66 -22.23 -4.98
C THR A 402 -13.10 -21.74 -5.10
N LYS A 403 -13.88 -21.73 -4.02
CA LYS A 403 -15.20 -21.06 -3.99
C LYS A 403 -15.08 -19.54 -4.14
N ALA A 404 -14.14 -18.91 -3.43
CA ALA A 404 -13.87 -17.49 -3.55
C ALA A 404 -13.46 -17.11 -4.99
N LEU A 405 -12.56 -17.88 -5.60
CA LEU A 405 -12.17 -17.70 -7.01
C LEU A 405 -13.34 -17.83 -7.98
N LYS A 406 -14.19 -18.87 -7.81
CA LYS A 406 -15.40 -19.06 -8.63
C LYS A 406 -16.32 -17.84 -8.53
N SER A 407 -16.57 -17.33 -7.32
CA SER A 407 -17.44 -16.17 -7.09
C SER A 407 -16.91 -14.86 -7.68
N ARG A 408 -15.59 -14.75 -7.90
CA ARG A 408 -14.96 -13.57 -8.50
C ARG A 408 -14.83 -13.64 -10.02
N LYS A 409 -14.94 -14.83 -10.60
CA LYS A 409 -14.65 -15.06 -12.02
C LYS A 409 -15.41 -14.10 -12.94
N GLU A 410 -16.71 -13.95 -12.74
CA GLU A 410 -17.55 -13.06 -13.56
C GLU A 410 -17.14 -11.59 -13.41
N ILE A 411 -16.74 -11.19 -12.21
CA ILE A 411 -16.29 -9.83 -11.89
C ILE A 411 -14.97 -9.55 -12.62
N ASP A 412 -13.97 -10.42 -12.46
CA ASP A 412 -12.67 -10.26 -13.11
C ASP A 412 -12.80 -10.33 -14.65
N GLU A 413 -13.68 -11.17 -15.20
CA GLU A 413 -13.97 -11.22 -16.64
C GLU A 413 -14.63 -9.93 -17.15
N SER A 414 -15.54 -9.33 -16.38
CA SER A 414 -16.17 -8.06 -16.75
C SER A 414 -15.15 -6.92 -16.82
N VAL A 415 -14.24 -6.85 -15.85
CA VAL A 415 -13.16 -5.86 -15.83
C VAL A 415 -12.13 -6.13 -16.93
N GLN A 416 -11.85 -7.40 -17.23
CA GLN A 416 -10.93 -7.78 -18.30
C GLN A 416 -11.42 -7.29 -19.67
N LYS A 417 -12.73 -7.33 -19.96
CA LYS A 417 -13.30 -6.77 -21.19
C LYS A 417 -13.04 -5.28 -21.33
N ILE A 418 -13.13 -4.52 -20.23
CA ILE A 418 -12.80 -3.09 -20.22
C ILE A 418 -11.31 -2.89 -20.52
N ILE A 419 -10.44 -3.64 -19.85
CA ILE A 419 -8.98 -3.60 -20.07
C ILE A 419 -8.63 -3.93 -21.52
N ASP A 420 -9.28 -4.93 -22.11
CA ASP A 420 -9.04 -5.35 -23.49
C ASP A 420 -9.47 -4.26 -24.48
N GLN A 421 -10.59 -3.59 -24.23
CA GLN A 421 -11.04 -2.46 -25.03
C GLN A 421 -10.08 -1.26 -24.93
N GLU A 422 -9.63 -0.91 -23.72
CA GLU A 422 -8.63 0.15 -23.51
C GLU A 422 -7.32 -0.17 -24.23
N ASN A 423 -6.86 -1.44 -24.14
CA ASN A 423 -5.66 -1.90 -24.84
C ASN A 423 -5.81 -1.88 -26.36
N PHE A 424 -6.97 -2.26 -26.88
CA PHE A 424 -7.28 -2.18 -28.30
C PHE A 424 -7.21 -0.73 -28.79
N ASN A 425 -7.87 0.19 -28.09
CA ASN A 425 -7.86 1.62 -28.41
C ASN A 425 -6.42 2.18 -28.40
N ALA A 426 -5.64 1.85 -27.36
CA ALA A 426 -4.26 2.28 -27.26
C ALA A 426 -3.39 1.74 -28.40
N ASN A 427 -3.45 0.43 -28.65
CA ASN A 427 -2.67 -0.22 -29.70
C ASN A 427 -3.08 0.28 -31.10
N PHE A 428 -4.35 0.58 -31.34
CA PHE A 428 -4.83 1.18 -32.58
C PHE A 428 -4.19 2.55 -32.82
N VAL A 429 -4.21 3.43 -31.82
CA VAL A 429 -3.57 4.74 -31.90
C VAL A 429 -2.05 4.62 -32.11
N PHE A 430 -1.38 3.73 -31.36
CA PHE A 430 0.06 3.51 -31.54
C PHE A 430 0.41 2.96 -32.92
N GLY A 431 -0.38 2.01 -33.43
CA GLY A 431 -0.21 1.48 -34.79
C GLY A 431 -0.39 2.55 -35.85
N PHE A 432 -1.43 3.38 -35.72
CA PHE A 432 -1.67 4.49 -36.64
C PHE A 432 -0.52 5.52 -36.63
N VAL A 433 -0.06 5.93 -35.45
CA VAL A 433 1.09 6.85 -35.31
C VAL A 433 2.37 6.25 -35.88
N ALA A 434 2.62 4.95 -35.65
CA ALA A 434 3.79 4.26 -36.21
C ALA A 434 3.76 4.24 -37.75
N VAL A 435 2.59 3.98 -38.36
CA VAL A 435 2.41 4.02 -39.82
C VAL A 435 2.65 5.43 -40.37
N LEU A 436 2.11 6.47 -39.73
CA LEU A 436 2.36 7.86 -40.13
C LEU A 436 3.85 8.24 -40.03
N PHE A 437 4.52 7.81 -38.96
CA PHE A 437 5.94 8.09 -38.75
C PHE A 437 6.82 7.37 -39.79
N ILE A 438 6.53 6.11 -40.10
CA ILE A 438 7.20 5.37 -41.18
C ILE A 438 6.96 6.05 -42.53
N GLY A 439 5.72 6.47 -42.82
CA GLY A 439 5.39 7.22 -44.04
C GLY A 439 6.16 8.53 -44.16
N LEU A 440 6.30 9.27 -43.06
CA LEU A 440 7.09 10.50 -43.00
C LEU A 440 8.59 10.23 -43.22
N ILE A 441 9.14 9.18 -42.61
CA ILE A 441 10.54 8.78 -42.83
C ILE A 441 10.76 8.42 -44.29
N LEU A 442 9.88 7.62 -44.91
CA LEU A 442 9.98 7.24 -46.32
C LEU A 442 9.90 8.47 -47.24
N PHE A 443 9.03 9.43 -46.91
CA PHE A 443 8.91 10.70 -47.63
C PHE A 443 10.18 11.56 -47.52
N ILE A 444 10.76 11.69 -46.32
CA ILE A 444 11.97 12.51 -46.07
C ILE A 444 13.23 11.84 -46.63
N THR A 445 13.35 10.52 -46.50
CA THR A 445 14.54 9.78 -46.94
C THR A 445 14.58 9.56 -48.45
N GLY A 446 13.55 10.01 -49.18
CA GLY A 446 13.54 10.00 -50.65
C GLY A 446 13.59 8.59 -51.23
N TYR A 447 13.14 7.57 -50.50
CA TYR A 447 12.99 6.22 -51.02
C TYR A 447 11.92 6.25 -52.14
N LYS A 448 12.39 6.39 -53.38
CA LYS A 448 11.60 6.01 -54.55
C LYS A 448 11.45 4.49 -54.51
N LEU A 449 10.23 4.05 -54.21
CA LEU A 449 9.79 2.66 -54.42
C LEU A 449 10.09 2.21 -55.85
#